data_AF-A0A8T3Q3E7-F1
#
_entry.id   AF-A0A8T3Q3E7-F1
#
_cell.length_a   1.000
_cell.length_b   1.000
_cell.length_c   1.000
_cell.angle_alpha   90.00
_cell.angle_beta   90.00
_cell.angle_gamma   90.00
#
_symmetry.space_group_name_H-M   'P 1'
#
loop_
_entity.id
_entity.type
_entity.pdbx_description
1 polymer ?
#
loop_
_entity_poly.entity_id
_entity_poly.type
_entity_poly.pdbx_seq_one_letter_code
_entity_poly.pdbx_strand_id
1 'polypeptide(L)'
;MSLKANKRGDITAGGFEDNAQVEILNPDLLLLTLDEDRKFEMEVFVKRGRGYVTADQHESDLRNEIGFIPVDSIFSPVLKANFRVDNTRVGRRTDYDRLTLEVTTSGAMDPERAIAEAAEILRTHFQYFLSFDEPEEELEGELEEKHNRLKELFARPVDDLELSVRSGNCLKASNIRTLGDLVQKSESQMLQFRNFGKKSLTEIAEILQRHGLYFGMGVKGSPETGYVLLDREELRRLPEIRLDDDEEETDGAKKNGGDE
;
A
#
# COMPACT_ATOMS: atom_id res chain seq x y z
N MET A 1 0.83 24.49 -13.08
CA MET A 1 1.41 24.53 -14.44
C MET A 1 1.08 25.88 -15.04
N SER A 2 2.02 26.53 -15.71
CA SER A 2 1.93 27.91 -16.19
C SER A 2 1.96 27.97 -17.72
N LEU A 3 1.16 28.86 -18.30
CA LEU A 3 1.17 29.19 -19.73
C LEU A 3 1.23 30.71 -19.90
N LYS A 4 2.13 31.18 -20.77
CA LYS A 4 2.32 32.61 -21.07
C LYS A 4 2.31 32.84 -22.57
N ALA A 5 1.58 33.87 -23.01
CA ALA A 5 1.54 34.29 -24.40
C ALA A 5 1.46 35.82 -24.50
N ASN A 6 1.93 36.38 -25.62
CA ASN A 6 1.94 37.83 -25.84
C ASN A 6 1.69 38.27 -27.28
N LYS A 7 1.46 37.34 -28.20
CA LYS A 7 1.24 37.60 -29.62
C LYS A 7 -0.12 37.10 -30.06
N ARG A 8 -0.69 37.78 -31.05
CA ARG A 8 -1.87 37.32 -31.78
C ARG A 8 -1.66 35.90 -32.32
N GLY A 9 -2.67 35.05 -32.17
CA GLY A 9 -2.67 33.69 -32.70
C GLY A 9 -3.27 32.66 -31.74
N ASP A 10 -3.19 31.40 -32.17
CA ASP A 10 -3.72 30.26 -31.43
C ASP A 10 -2.80 29.89 -30.26
N ILE A 11 -3.41 29.63 -29.10
CA ILE A 11 -2.76 29.10 -27.92
C ILE A 11 -3.24 27.67 -27.73
N THR A 12 -2.32 26.71 -27.84
CA THR A 12 -2.60 25.29 -27.65
C THR A 12 -2.07 24.80 -26.30
N ALA A 13 -2.46 23.58 -25.90
CA ALA A 13 -1.96 22.93 -24.70
C ALA A 13 -0.45 22.69 -24.73
N GLY A 14 0.17 22.60 -25.90
CA GLY A 14 1.63 22.55 -26.04
C GLY A 14 2.35 23.82 -25.60
N GLY A 15 1.63 24.92 -25.35
CA GLY A 15 2.19 26.17 -24.84
C GLY A 15 2.45 26.22 -23.33
N PHE A 16 2.08 25.18 -22.58
CA PHE A 16 2.40 25.08 -21.16
C PHE A 16 3.91 24.88 -20.94
N GLU A 17 4.45 25.46 -19.87
CA GLU A 17 5.83 25.25 -19.44
C GLU A 17 6.05 23.78 -19.04
N ASP A 18 7.17 23.19 -19.49
CA ASP A 18 7.53 21.79 -19.20
C ASP A 18 7.57 21.51 -17.70
N ASN A 19 7.02 20.37 -17.29
CA ASN A 19 6.99 19.94 -15.90
C ASN A 19 7.40 18.46 -15.79
N ALA A 20 8.40 18.14 -14.96
CA ALA A 20 8.90 16.78 -14.81
C ALA A 20 7.89 15.77 -14.23
N GLN A 21 6.80 16.24 -13.61
CA GLN A 21 5.78 15.42 -12.97
C GLN A 21 4.49 15.28 -13.79
N VAL A 22 4.33 16.07 -14.86
CA VAL A 22 3.10 16.13 -15.66
C VAL A 22 3.43 16.09 -17.15
N GLU A 23 2.80 15.16 -17.86
CA GLU A 23 2.91 15.02 -19.31
C GLU A 23 1.59 15.42 -19.98
N ILE A 24 1.68 16.23 -21.04
CA ILE A 24 0.52 16.66 -21.83
C ILE A 24 0.39 15.73 -23.03
N LEU A 25 -0.65 14.89 -23.03
CA LEU A 25 -0.86 13.87 -24.05
C LEU A 25 -1.42 14.41 -25.37
N ASN A 26 -2.08 15.56 -25.34
CA ASN A 26 -2.65 16.22 -26.53
C ASN A 26 -2.15 17.67 -26.63
N PRO A 27 -0.90 17.89 -27.08
CA PRO A 27 -0.31 19.23 -27.15
C PRO A 27 -0.98 20.12 -28.21
N ASP A 28 -1.64 19.55 -29.21
CA ASP A 28 -2.28 20.30 -30.30
C ASP A 28 -3.67 20.84 -29.93
N LEU A 29 -4.16 20.53 -28.72
CA LEU A 29 -5.46 20.99 -28.25
C LEU A 29 -5.50 22.52 -28.20
N LEU A 30 -6.31 23.13 -29.07
CA LEU A 30 -6.60 24.56 -29.03
C LEU A 30 -7.32 24.92 -27.73
N LEU A 31 -6.74 25.83 -26.94
CA LEU A 31 -7.34 26.32 -25.70
C LEU A 31 -8.10 27.62 -25.94
N LEU A 32 -7.47 28.58 -26.63
CA LEU A 32 -8.04 29.87 -26.99
C LEU A 32 -7.24 30.53 -28.12
N THR A 33 -7.78 31.60 -28.69
CA THR A 33 -7.11 32.43 -29.71
C THR A 33 -7.01 33.87 -29.21
N LEU A 34 -5.82 34.47 -29.30
CA LEU A 34 -5.61 35.89 -29.05
C LEU A 34 -5.86 36.68 -30.34
N ASP A 35 -6.83 37.60 -30.32
CA ASP A 35 -7.19 38.43 -31.48
C ASP A 35 -6.17 39.54 -31.79
N GLU A 36 -5.41 39.98 -30.78
CA GLU A 36 -4.42 41.05 -30.86
C GLU A 36 -3.26 40.78 -29.89
N ASP A 37 -2.15 41.50 -30.08
CA ASP A 37 -0.94 41.34 -29.25
C ASP A 37 -1.21 41.82 -27.82
N ARG A 38 -1.47 40.87 -26.92
CA ARG A 38 -1.77 41.13 -25.51
C ARG A 38 -1.07 40.13 -24.61
N LYS A 39 -0.54 40.61 -23.49
CA LYS A 39 -0.01 39.75 -22.42
C LYS A 39 -1.13 38.89 -21.84
N PHE A 40 -0.93 37.58 -21.90
CA PHE A 40 -1.80 36.57 -21.35
C PHE A 40 -0.98 35.63 -20.48
N GLU A 41 -1.50 35.33 -19.29
CA GLU A 41 -0.90 34.40 -18.34
C GLU A 41 -2.01 33.59 -17.69
N MET A 42 -1.79 32.28 -17.60
CA MET A 42 -2.71 31.33 -16.99
C MET A 42 -1.92 30.36 -16.13
N GLU A 43 -2.43 30.07 -14.94
CA GLU A 43 -1.97 28.97 -14.11
C GLU A 43 -3.09 27.94 -13.95
N VAL A 44 -2.75 26.67 -14.14
CA VAL A 44 -3.66 25.54 -13.97
C VAL A 44 -3.13 24.59 -12.91
N PHE A 45 -4.05 24.12 -12.07
CA PHE A 45 -3.79 23.14 -11.02
C PHE A 45 -4.25 21.77 -11.50
N VAL A 46 -3.33 20.81 -11.50
CA VAL A 46 -3.62 19.42 -11.86
C VAL A 46 -3.59 18.58 -10.59
N LYS A 47 -4.64 17.78 -10.39
CA LYS A 47 -4.75 16.85 -9.26
C LYS A 47 -4.96 15.43 -9.78
N ARG A 48 -4.57 14.44 -8.98
CA ARG A 48 -4.98 13.04 -9.17
C ARG A 48 -6.26 12.81 -8.38
N GLY A 49 -7.22 12.13 -8.99
CA GLY A 49 -8.52 11.85 -8.40
C GLY A 49 -9.16 10.62 -9.00
N ARG A 50 -10.44 10.39 -8.67
CA ARG A 50 -11.25 9.31 -9.23
C ARG A 50 -12.65 9.81 -9.54
N GLY A 51 -13.23 9.34 -10.64
CA GLY A 51 -14.61 9.68 -11.02
C GLY A 51 -14.76 11.13 -11.46
N TYR A 52 -15.87 11.75 -11.06
CA TYR A 52 -16.22 13.11 -11.40
C TYR A 52 -16.32 13.95 -10.13
N VAL A 53 -15.68 15.12 -10.12
CA VAL A 53 -15.72 16.06 -9.00
C VAL A 53 -16.16 17.41 -9.53
N THR A 54 -17.21 17.96 -8.94
CA THR A 54 -17.70 19.29 -9.35
C THR A 54 -16.81 20.40 -8.81
N ALA A 55 -16.87 21.56 -9.45
CA ALA A 55 -16.20 22.78 -9.03
C ALA A 55 -16.47 23.13 -7.55
N ASP A 56 -17.67 22.82 -7.04
CA ASP A 56 -18.08 23.07 -5.66
C ASP A 56 -17.46 22.12 -4.63
N GLN A 57 -17.13 20.90 -5.03
CA GLN A 57 -16.57 19.87 -4.16
C GLN A 57 -15.05 19.98 -4.01
N HIS A 58 -14.40 20.84 -4.79
CA HIS A 58 -12.98 21.08 -4.64
C HIS A 58 -12.67 21.81 -3.33
N GLU A 59 -12.22 21.04 -2.33
CA GLU A 59 -11.59 21.59 -1.13
C GLU A 59 -10.23 22.16 -1.53
N SER A 60 -10.12 23.49 -1.47
CA SER A 60 -8.87 24.20 -1.66
C SER A 60 -8.89 25.51 -0.90
N ASP A 61 -7.84 25.79 -0.13
CA ASP A 61 -7.60 27.08 0.51
C ASP A 61 -7.59 28.23 -0.51
N LEU A 62 -7.20 27.91 -1.75
CA LEU A 62 -7.18 28.80 -2.93
C LEU A 62 -8.57 29.26 -3.38
N ARG A 63 -9.65 28.61 -2.94
CA ARG A 63 -11.02 28.98 -3.34
C ARG A 63 -11.41 30.38 -2.83
N ASN A 64 -10.74 30.84 -1.78
CA ASN A 64 -10.91 32.18 -1.21
C ASN A 64 -9.96 33.22 -1.84
N GLU A 65 -9.06 32.81 -2.74
CA GLU A 65 -8.17 33.74 -3.45
C GLU A 65 -8.91 34.40 -4.62
N ILE A 66 -8.69 35.71 -4.76
CA ILE A 66 -9.26 36.48 -5.85
C ILE A 66 -8.59 36.05 -7.17
N GLY A 67 -9.39 35.63 -8.14
CA GLY A 67 -8.91 35.21 -9.46
C GLY A 67 -8.81 33.70 -9.64
N PHE A 68 -9.11 32.90 -8.61
CA PHE A 68 -9.23 31.45 -8.74
C PHE A 68 -10.59 31.07 -9.33
N ILE A 69 -10.58 30.33 -10.46
CA ILE A 69 -11.80 29.85 -11.12
C ILE A 69 -11.82 28.32 -11.00
N PRO A 70 -12.64 27.74 -10.11
CA PRO A 70 -12.78 26.30 -10.03
C PRO A 70 -13.51 25.77 -11.26
N VAL A 71 -13.05 24.64 -11.77
CA VAL A 71 -13.66 23.94 -12.90
C VAL A 71 -13.99 22.52 -12.48
N ASP A 72 -15.00 21.94 -13.12
CA ASP A 72 -15.33 20.52 -12.92
C ASP A 72 -14.17 19.64 -13.40
N SER A 73 -13.86 18.59 -12.65
CA SER A 73 -12.75 17.69 -12.93
C SER A 73 -13.23 16.27 -13.24
N ILE A 74 -12.83 15.76 -14.41
CA ILE A 74 -13.09 14.39 -14.85
C ILE A 74 -11.80 13.58 -14.69
N PHE A 75 -11.81 12.64 -13.75
CA PHE A 75 -10.70 11.73 -13.46
C PHE A 75 -10.97 10.31 -13.98
N SER A 76 -11.50 10.21 -15.20
CA SER A 76 -11.73 8.91 -15.87
C SER A 76 -10.89 8.81 -17.13
N PRO A 77 -9.90 7.90 -17.19
CA PRO A 77 -9.12 7.67 -18.41
C PRO A 77 -9.86 6.81 -19.44
N VAL A 78 -10.92 6.11 -19.05
CA VAL A 78 -11.76 5.32 -19.97
C VAL A 78 -12.90 6.20 -20.48
N LEU A 79 -13.00 6.32 -21.80
CA LEU A 79 -13.99 7.14 -22.51
C LEU A 79 -15.21 6.30 -22.93
N LYS A 80 -14.98 5.05 -23.32
CA LYS A 80 -16.02 4.12 -23.76
C LYS A 80 -15.61 2.69 -23.43
N ALA A 81 -16.55 1.92 -22.93
CA ALA A 81 -16.42 0.47 -22.75
C ALA A 81 -17.68 -0.20 -23.29
N ASN A 82 -17.49 -1.23 -24.11
CA ASN A 82 -18.57 -2.02 -24.68
C ASN A 82 -18.16 -3.51 -24.67
N PHE A 83 -19.14 -4.41 -24.68
CA PHE A 83 -18.88 -5.84 -24.71
C PHE A 83 -19.88 -6.59 -25.57
N ARG A 84 -19.46 -7.74 -26.11
CA ARG A 84 -20.33 -8.69 -26.80
C ARG A 84 -19.97 -10.11 -26.38
N VAL A 85 -21.00 -10.93 -26.22
CA VAL A 85 -20.86 -12.38 -25.95
C VAL A 85 -21.42 -13.13 -27.14
N ASP A 86 -20.61 -14.03 -27.70
CA ASP A 86 -20.99 -14.91 -28.81
C ASP A 86 -20.75 -16.38 -28.43
N ASN A 87 -21.57 -17.29 -28.96
CA ASN A 87 -21.24 -18.72 -28.90
C ASN A 87 -19.98 -19.00 -29.72
N THR A 88 -19.10 -19.85 -29.20
CA THR A 88 -17.88 -20.27 -29.88
C THR A 88 -17.66 -21.78 -29.75
N ARG A 89 -17.06 -22.36 -30.79
CA ARG A 89 -16.66 -23.77 -30.80
C ARG A 89 -15.18 -23.88 -30.46
N VAL A 90 -14.86 -24.65 -29.44
CA VAL A 90 -13.48 -24.97 -29.06
C VAL A 90 -13.25 -26.47 -29.22
N GLY A 91 -12.50 -26.85 -30.26
CA GLY A 91 -12.28 -28.25 -30.63
C GLY A 91 -13.59 -28.95 -30.97
N ARG A 92 -13.97 -29.95 -30.16
CA ARG A 92 -15.21 -30.73 -30.35
C ARG A 92 -16.43 -30.19 -29.58
N ARG A 93 -16.22 -29.30 -28.60
CA ARG A 93 -17.26 -28.69 -27.76
C ARG A 93 -17.79 -27.39 -28.37
N THR A 94 -19.10 -27.20 -28.37
CA THR A 94 -19.81 -26.08 -29.06
C THR A 94 -20.52 -25.13 -28.09
N ASP A 95 -20.36 -25.33 -26.80
CA ASP A 95 -21.08 -24.70 -25.69
C ASP A 95 -20.22 -23.68 -24.92
N TYR A 96 -19.12 -23.21 -25.53
CA TYR A 96 -18.32 -22.14 -24.94
C TYR A 96 -18.83 -20.77 -25.38
N ASP A 97 -18.64 -19.78 -24.52
CA ASP A 97 -18.84 -18.38 -24.83
C ASP A 97 -17.52 -17.69 -25.17
N ARG A 98 -17.56 -16.79 -26.16
CA ARG A 98 -16.49 -15.85 -26.49
C ARG A 98 -16.93 -14.45 -26.08
N LEU A 99 -16.18 -13.86 -25.16
CA LEU A 99 -16.32 -12.47 -24.76
C LEU A 99 -15.39 -11.58 -25.60
N THR A 100 -15.94 -10.56 -26.23
CA THR A 100 -15.19 -9.48 -26.88
C THR A 100 -15.41 -8.18 -26.11
N LEU A 101 -14.32 -7.55 -25.66
CA LEU A 101 -14.35 -6.25 -24.99
C LEU A 101 -13.80 -5.18 -25.93
N GLU A 102 -14.53 -4.08 -26.08
CA GLU A 102 -14.10 -2.89 -26.82
C GLU A 102 -13.93 -1.73 -25.84
N VAL A 103 -12.69 -1.32 -25.60
CA VAL A 103 -12.35 -0.26 -24.64
C VAL A 103 -11.59 0.86 -25.35
N THR A 104 -12.07 2.10 -25.17
CA THR A 104 -11.44 3.32 -25.68
C THR A 104 -10.99 4.19 -24.52
N THR A 105 -9.71 4.53 -24.48
CA THR A 105 -9.12 5.39 -23.42
C THR A 105 -8.66 6.72 -23.98
N SER A 106 -8.39 7.69 -23.09
CA SER A 106 -7.86 9.02 -23.42
C SER A 106 -6.36 9.03 -23.71
N GLY A 107 -5.68 7.88 -23.67
CA GLY A 107 -4.22 7.76 -23.76
C GLY A 107 -3.48 7.88 -22.41
N ALA A 108 -4.15 8.37 -21.36
CA ALA A 108 -3.55 8.43 -20.01
C ALA A 108 -3.37 7.06 -19.34
N MET A 109 -4.01 6.03 -19.90
CA MET A 109 -3.94 4.65 -19.46
C MET A 109 -4.15 3.73 -20.65
N ASP A 110 -3.38 2.66 -20.73
CA ASP A 110 -3.56 1.62 -21.74
C ASP A 110 -4.87 0.85 -21.50
N PRO A 111 -5.62 0.47 -22.56
CA PRO A 111 -6.85 -0.28 -22.41
C PRO A 111 -6.70 -1.60 -21.64
N GLU A 112 -5.59 -2.32 -21.85
CA GLU A 112 -5.30 -3.58 -21.13
C GLU A 112 -5.13 -3.34 -19.64
N ARG A 113 -4.41 -2.28 -19.26
CA ARG A 113 -4.22 -1.88 -17.87
C ARG A 113 -5.55 -1.45 -17.23
N ALA A 114 -6.39 -0.72 -17.96
CA ALA A 114 -7.72 -0.35 -17.47
C ALA A 114 -8.59 -1.56 -17.14
N ILE A 115 -8.54 -2.60 -17.97
CA ILE A 115 -9.25 -3.87 -17.71
C ILE A 115 -8.65 -4.59 -16.50
N ALA A 116 -7.32 -4.63 -16.38
CA ALA A 116 -6.64 -5.26 -15.24
C ALA A 116 -7.00 -4.57 -13.91
N GLU A 117 -6.95 -3.23 -13.85
CA GLU A 117 -7.35 -2.46 -12.67
C GLU A 117 -8.84 -2.66 -12.34
N ALA A 118 -9.72 -2.73 -13.35
CA ALA A 118 -11.14 -3.04 -13.13
C ALA A 118 -11.34 -4.45 -12.55
N ALA A 119 -10.62 -5.45 -13.03
CA ALA A 119 -10.67 -6.82 -12.51
C ALA A 119 -10.15 -6.90 -11.06
N GLU A 120 -9.08 -6.17 -10.73
CA GLU A 120 -8.56 -6.08 -9.37
C GLU A 120 -9.58 -5.44 -8.43
N ILE A 121 -10.21 -4.33 -8.84
CA ILE A 121 -11.28 -3.69 -8.08
C ILE A 121 -12.43 -4.66 -7.83
N LEU A 122 -12.89 -5.37 -8.87
CA LEU A 122 -13.96 -6.38 -8.74
C LEU A 122 -13.56 -7.50 -7.78
N ARG A 123 -12.35 -8.04 -7.89
CA ARG A 123 -11.84 -9.08 -6.99
C ARG A 123 -11.85 -8.61 -5.53
N THR A 124 -11.35 -7.40 -5.27
CA THR A 124 -11.33 -6.82 -3.91
C THR A 124 -12.75 -6.69 -3.35
N HIS A 125 -13.72 -6.28 -4.16
CA HIS A 125 -15.10 -6.19 -3.71
C HIS A 125 -15.74 -7.57 -3.51
N PHE A 126 -15.41 -8.56 -4.34
CA PHE A 126 -15.91 -9.93 -4.19
C PHE A 126 -15.32 -10.67 -2.99
N GLN A 127 -14.12 -10.31 -2.52
CA GLN A 127 -13.53 -10.90 -1.32
C GLN A 127 -14.45 -10.76 -0.10
N TYR A 128 -15.11 -9.62 0.08
CA TYR A 128 -16.09 -9.45 1.16
C TYR A 128 -17.25 -10.44 1.09
N PHE A 129 -17.59 -10.94 -0.11
CA PHE A 129 -18.64 -11.94 -0.28
C PHE A 129 -18.16 -13.39 -0.09
N LEU A 130 -16.86 -13.64 -0.14
CA LEU A 130 -16.29 -14.96 0.13
C LEU A 130 -16.10 -15.19 1.64
N SER A 131 -15.95 -14.10 2.41
CA SER A 131 -15.83 -14.13 3.86
C SER A 131 -17.14 -14.39 4.62
N PHE A 132 -18.24 -14.74 3.94
CA PHE A 132 -19.49 -15.12 4.61
C PHE A 132 -19.51 -16.58 5.08
N ASP A 133 -18.62 -17.46 4.56
CA ASP A 133 -18.58 -18.90 4.88
C ASP A 133 -17.49 -19.28 5.89
N GLU A 134 -16.59 -18.36 6.28
CA GLU A 134 -15.79 -18.52 7.51
C GLU A 134 -16.67 -17.99 8.65
N PRO A 135 -17.14 -18.84 9.59
CA PRO A 135 -17.91 -18.34 10.72
C PRO A 135 -17.08 -17.25 11.41
N GLU A 136 -17.69 -16.10 11.69
CA GLU A 136 -17.04 -15.00 12.42
C GLU A 136 -16.32 -15.51 13.69
N GLU A 137 -16.79 -16.62 14.28
CA GLU A 137 -16.17 -17.33 15.40
C GLU A 137 -14.80 -17.97 15.08
N GLU A 138 -14.58 -18.50 13.87
CA GLU A 138 -13.27 -19.05 13.45
C GLU A 138 -12.27 -17.92 13.15
N LEU A 139 -12.71 -16.86 12.48
CA LEU A 139 -11.85 -15.71 12.19
C LEU A 139 -11.52 -14.91 13.47
N GLU A 140 -12.50 -14.71 14.36
CA GLU A 140 -12.27 -14.14 15.70
C GLU A 140 -11.41 -15.06 16.55
N GLY A 141 -11.61 -16.38 16.49
CA GLY A 141 -10.78 -17.37 17.16
C GLY A 141 -9.32 -17.32 16.72
N GLU A 142 -9.05 -17.28 15.42
CA GLU A 142 -7.69 -17.15 14.87
C GLU A 142 -7.05 -15.80 15.22
N LEU A 143 -7.82 -14.70 15.17
CA LEU A 143 -7.34 -13.37 15.54
C LEU A 143 -7.04 -13.29 17.03
N GLU A 144 -7.87 -13.91 17.88
CA GLU A 144 -7.67 -14.00 19.32
C GLU A 144 -6.48 -14.89 19.67
N GLU A 145 -6.31 -16.01 18.96
CA GLU A 145 -5.14 -16.88 19.11
C GLU A 145 -3.85 -16.15 18.70
N LYS A 146 -3.83 -15.47 17.54
CA LYS A 146 -2.70 -14.63 17.11
C LYS A 146 -2.42 -13.52 18.11
N HIS A 147 -3.45 -12.89 18.66
CA HIS A 147 -3.32 -11.86 19.68
C HIS A 147 -2.74 -12.40 21.00
N ASN A 148 -3.14 -13.61 21.40
CA ASN A 148 -2.61 -14.28 22.60
C ASN A 148 -1.16 -14.73 22.40
N ARG A 149 -0.82 -15.31 21.25
CA ARG A 149 0.57 -15.64 20.88
C ARG A 149 1.47 -14.41 20.88
N LEU A 150 0.98 -13.27 20.38
CA LEU A 150 1.71 -12.00 20.42
C LEU A 150 1.91 -11.47 21.84
N LYS A 151 0.90 -11.60 22.71
CA LYS A 151 1.05 -11.22 24.14
C LYS A 151 2.12 -12.04 24.83
N GLU A 152 2.16 -13.35 24.59
CA GLU A 152 3.18 -14.25 25.13
C GLU A 152 4.57 -13.87 24.61
N LEU A 153 4.68 -13.64 23.31
CA LEU A 153 5.93 -13.21 22.67
C LEU A 153 6.42 -11.86 23.22
N PHE A 154 5.52 -10.89 23.44
CA PHE A 154 5.91 -9.61 24.04
C PHE A 154 6.31 -9.70 25.51
N ALA A 155 5.77 -10.68 26.25
CA ALA A 155 6.12 -10.93 27.64
C ALA A 155 7.48 -11.65 27.77
N ARG A 156 7.98 -12.29 26.71
CA ARG A 156 9.25 -13.01 26.72
C ARG A 156 10.42 -12.05 27.06
N PRO A 157 11.24 -12.39 28.07
CA PRO A 157 12.42 -11.62 28.46
C PRO A 157 13.42 -11.46 27.32
N VAL A 158 14.07 -10.31 27.25
CA VAL A 158 15.18 -10.06 26.32
C VAL A 158 16.38 -10.96 26.61
N ASP A 159 16.49 -11.50 27.84
CA ASP A 159 17.55 -12.42 28.24
C ASP A 159 17.44 -13.81 27.58
N ASP A 160 16.24 -14.17 27.14
CA ASP A 160 15.97 -15.44 26.44
C ASP A 160 16.24 -15.33 24.92
N LEU A 161 16.58 -14.13 24.46
CA LEU A 161 17.07 -13.90 23.11
C LEU A 161 18.58 -14.19 23.11
N GLU A 162 19.05 -14.96 22.13
CA GLU A 162 20.46 -15.29 21.93
C GLU A 162 21.30 -14.07 21.47
N LEU A 163 21.26 -12.99 22.25
CA LEU A 163 21.94 -11.73 22.00
C LEU A 163 23.39 -11.79 22.46
N SER A 164 24.26 -11.03 21.78
CA SER A 164 25.60 -10.79 22.28
C SER A 164 25.57 -10.14 23.67
N VAL A 165 26.57 -10.46 24.49
CA VAL A 165 26.79 -9.88 25.83
C VAL A 165 26.76 -8.34 25.79
N ARG A 166 27.16 -7.73 24.67
CA ARG A 166 27.11 -6.28 24.47
C ARG A 166 25.66 -5.79 24.32
N SER A 167 24.89 -6.40 23.43
CA SER A 167 23.52 -6.00 23.11
C SER A 167 22.59 -6.23 24.32
N GLY A 168 22.70 -7.37 25.00
CA GLY A 168 21.93 -7.65 26.22
C GLY A 168 22.22 -6.66 27.36
N ASN A 169 23.48 -6.32 27.60
CA ASN A 169 23.83 -5.34 28.64
C ASN A 169 23.37 -3.91 28.30
N CYS A 170 23.35 -3.54 27.02
CA CYS A 170 22.83 -2.24 26.60
C CYS A 170 21.32 -2.14 26.81
N LEU A 171 20.57 -3.21 26.51
CA LEU A 171 19.12 -3.26 26.71
C LEU A 171 18.76 -3.17 28.20
N LYS A 172 19.48 -3.91 29.06
CA LYS A 172 19.34 -3.81 30.53
C LYS A 172 19.61 -2.41 31.07
N ALA A 173 20.67 -1.76 30.58
CA ALA A 173 21.03 -0.40 30.98
C ALA A 173 19.99 0.65 30.57
N SER A 174 19.24 0.39 29.50
CA SER A 174 18.14 1.23 29.01
C SER A 174 16.78 0.85 29.58
N ASN A 175 16.73 -0.04 30.59
CA ASN A 175 15.52 -0.55 31.22
C ASN A 175 14.53 -1.21 30.22
N ILE A 176 15.07 -1.88 29.20
CA ILE A 176 14.30 -2.71 28.26
C ILE A 176 14.43 -4.15 28.76
N ARG A 177 13.32 -4.73 29.23
CA ARG A 177 13.33 -6.05 29.90
C ARG A 177 12.72 -7.16 29.06
N THR A 178 11.78 -6.82 28.19
CA THR A 178 11.02 -7.77 27.36
C THR A 178 11.04 -7.37 25.89
N LEU A 179 10.61 -8.28 25.02
CA LEU A 179 10.38 -7.99 23.60
C LEU A 179 9.34 -6.88 23.39
N GLY A 180 8.29 -6.82 24.22
CA GLY A 180 7.29 -5.76 24.17
C GLY A 180 7.84 -4.37 24.45
N ASP A 181 8.83 -4.23 25.34
CA ASP A 181 9.53 -2.96 25.58
C ASP A 181 10.42 -2.55 24.40
N LEU A 182 10.98 -3.54 23.71
CA LEU A 182 11.92 -3.36 22.62
C LEU A 182 11.22 -2.88 21.33
N VAL A 183 10.13 -3.53 20.93
CA VAL A 183 9.38 -3.18 19.71
C VAL A 183 8.69 -1.81 19.80
N GLN A 184 8.46 -1.30 21.01
CA GLN A 184 7.95 0.06 21.24
C GLN A 184 8.97 1.16 20.89
N LYS A 185 10.25 0.83 20.75
CA LYS A 185 11.30 1.79 20.42
C LYS A 185 11.55 1.83 18.93
N SER A 186 11.77 3.03 18.39
CA SER A 186 12.22 3.19 17.02
C SER A 186 13.74 2.98 16.91
N GLU A 187 14.23 2.60 15.73
CA GLU A 187 15.67 2.46 15.46
C GLU A 187 16.46 3.72 15.84
N SER A 188 15.90 4.90 15.54
CA SER A 188 16.52 6.18 15.87
C SER A 188 16.64 6.41 17.39
N GLN A 189 15.68 5.91 18.18
CA GLN A 189 15.75 5.95 19.64
C GLN A 189 16.78 4.97 20.18
N MET A 190 16.88 3.78 19.58
CA MET A 190 17.87 2.76 19.97
C MET A 190 19.31 3.28 19.81
N LEU A 191 19.60 3.99 18.71
CA LEU A 191 20.93 4.58 18.46
C LEU A 191 21.33 5.70 19.43
N GLN A 192 20.39 6.26 20.19
CA GLN A 192 20.68 7.29 21.19
C GLN A 192 21.14 6.69 22.53
N PHE A 193 20.99 5.38 22.73
CA PHE A 193 21.42 4.74 23.96
C PHE A 193 22.95 4.65 24.08
N ARG A 194 23.43 4.89 25.30
CA ARG A 194 24.86 4.89 25.61
C ARG A 194 25.46 3.51 25.30
N ASN A 195 26.54 3.49 24.51
CA ASN A 195 27.25 2.29 24.05
C ASN A 195 26.48 1.40 23.06
N PHE A 196 25.34 1.87 22.55
CA PHE A 196 24.57 1.22 21.49
C PHE A 196 25.15 1.61 20.11
N GLY A 197 25.41 0.62 19.25
CA GLY A 197 26.06 0.85 17.96
C GLY A 197 25.33 0.17 16.81
N LYS A 198 25.69 0.54 15.57
CA LYS A 198 25.08 -0.02 14.34
C LYS A 198 25.07 -1.55 14.31
N LYS A 199 26.14 -2.20 14.79
CA LYS A 199 26.25 -3.66 14.84
C LYS A 199 25.24 -4.31 15.79
N SER A 200 25.01 -3.72 16.97
CA SER A 200 23.98 -4.18 17.91
C SER A 200 22.58 -3.93 17.39
N LEU A 201 22.38 -2.83 16.65
CA LEU A 201 21.09 -2.54 16.02
C LEU A 201 20.74 -3.58 14.95
N THR A 202 21.69 -3.93 14.08
CA THR A 202 21.49 -4.97 13.06
C THR A 202 21.24 -6.35 13.68
N GLU A 203 22.00 -6.72 14.70
CA GLU A 203 21.82 -7.98 15.44
C GLU A 203 20.40 -8.09 16.03
N ILE A 204 19.90 -7.01 16.64
CA ILE A 204 18.57 -6.97 17.21
C ILE A 204 17.49 -6.95 16.12
N ALA A 205 17.71 -6.22 15.02
CA ALA A 205 16.79 -6.20 13.89
C ALA A 205 16.59 -7.60 13.28
N GLU A 206 17.66 -8.36 13.11
CA GLU A 206 17.62 -9.74 12.59
C GLU A 206 16.84 -10.67 13.53
N ILE A 207 17.01 -10.53 14.85
CA ILE A 207 16.26 -11.31 15.84
C ILE A 207 14.77 -10.95 15.82
N LEU A 208 14.44 -9.65 15.79
CA LEU A 208 13.06 -9.19 15.67
C LEU A 208 12.41 -9.75 14.39
N GLN A 209 13.13 -9.69 13.27
CA GLN A 209 12.67 -10.21 11.99
C GLN A 209 12.42 -11.72 12.01
N ARG A 210 13.26 -12.52 12.70
CA ARG A 210 13.05 -13.97 12.90
C ARG A 210 11.73 -14.27 13.61
N HIS A 211 11.34 -13.42 14.55
CA HIS A 211 10.06 -13.52 15.27
C HIS A 211 8.91 -12.75 14.58
N GLY A 212 9.10 -12.26 13.36
CA GLY A 212 8.08 -11.51 12.61
C GLY A 212 7.77 -10.11 13.17
N LEU A 213 8.65 -9.55 14.00
CA LEU A 213 8.51 -8.25 14.64
C LEU A 213 9.40 -7.18 13.99
N TYR A 214 9.11 -5.91 14.28
CA TYR A 214 9.92 -4.76 13.84
C TYR A 214 9.96 -3.65 14.89
N PHE A 215 10.84 -2.66 14.69
CA PHE A 215 10.94 -1.50 15.57
C PHE A 215 9.80 -0.50 15.35
N GLY A 216 9.30 0.08 16.43
CA GLY A 216 8.23 1.08 16.38
C GLY A 216 6.85 0.49 16.09
N MET A 217 6.60 -0.77 16.47
CA MET A 217 5.27 -1.35 16.41
C MET A 217 4.30 -0.57 17.30
N GLY A 218 3.03 -0.53 16.93
CA GLY A 218 1.93 0.09 17.68
C GLY A 218 1.56 -0.64 18.97
N VAL A 219 2.54 -1.07 19.76
CA VAL A 219 2.35 -1.74 21.04
C VAL A 219 2.30 -0.69 22.16
N LYS A 220 1.39 -0.86 23.11
CA LYS A 220 1.39 -0.11 24.38
C LYS A 220 1.30 -1.05 25.56
N GLY A 221 1.96 -0.68 26.64
CA GLY A 221 1.95 -1.46 27.88
C GLY A 221 3.34 -1.62 28.46
N SER A 222 3.42 -2.42 29.51
CA SER A 222 4.65 -2.73 30.24
C SER A 222 4.59 -4.19 30.72
N PRO A 223 5.70 -4.74 31.23
CA PRO A 223 5.70 -6.10 31.79
C PRO A 223 4.69 -6.27 32.94
N GLU A 224 4.33 -5.17 33.62
CA GLU A 224 3.47 -5.17 34.82
C GLU A 224 1.98 -5.03 34.46
N THR A 225 1.67 -4.33 33.36
CA THR A 225 0.29 -4.06 32.91
C THR A 225 -0.14 -4.97 31.76
N GLY A 226 0.78 -5.74 31.19
CA GLY A 226 0.61 -6.46 29.93
C GLY A 226 0.79 -5.55 28.71
N TYR A 227 1.16 -6.15 27.58
CA TYR A 227 1.29 -5.49 26.28
C TYR A 227 0.00 -5.64 25.47
N VAL A 228 -0.39 -4.57 24.79
CA VAL A 228 -1.58 -4.50 23.93
C VAL A 228 -1.17 -3.92 22.57
N LEU A 229 -1.51 -4.61 21.49
CA LEU A 229 -1.43 -4.07 20.14
C LEU A 229 -2.61 -3.14 19.89
N LEU A 230 -2.33 -1.93 19.39
CA LEU A 230 -3.32 -0.88 19.24
C LEU A 230 -4.13 -0.97 17.94
N ASP A 231 -3.64 -1.70 16.95
CA ASP A 231 -4.26 -1.76 15.62
C ASP A 231 -4.58 -3.20 15.20
N ARG A 232 -5.88 -3.47 15.00
CA ARG A 232 -6.38 -4.75 14.47
C ARG A 232 -6.00 -4.94 12.99
N GLU A 233 -5.81 -3.87 12.23
CA GLU A 233 -5.32 -3.97 10.84
C GLU A 233 -3.82 -4.32 10.80
N GLU A 234 -3.02 -3.85 11.75
CA GLU A 234 -1.62 -4.29 11.88
C GLU A 234 -1.54 -5.80 12.14
N LEU A 235 -2.42 -6.34 13.01
CA LEU A 235 -2.49 -7.78 13.29
C LEU A 235 -2.73 -8.63 12.02
N ARG A 236 -3.52 -8.11 11.07
CA ARG A 236 -3.80 -8.78 9.77
C ARG A 236 -2.64 -8.71 8.79
N ARG A 237 -1.72 -7.75 8.97
CA ARG A 237 -0.56 -7.52 8.08
C ARG A 237 0.72 -8.18 8.57
N LEU A 238 0.75 -8.62 9.84
CA LEU A 238 1.88 -9.37 10.36
C LEU A 238 1.98 -10.73 9.65
N PRO A 239 3.20 -11.17 9.27
CA PRO A 239 3.40 -12.52 8.75
C PRO A 239 3.02 -13.56 9.81
N GLU A 240 2.80 -14.81 9.41
CA GLU A 240 2.60 -15.91 10.37
C GLU A 240 3.76 -15.96 11.37
N ILE A 241 3.43 -15.75 12.64
CA ILE A 241 4.41 -15.73 13.73
C ILE A 241 4.69 -17.19 14.07
N ARG A 242 5.85 -17.67 13.63
CA ARG A 242 6.40 -18.97 14.03
C ARG A 242 6.99 -18.82 15.43
N LEU A 243 6.50 -19.61 16.38
CA LEU A 243 7.16 -19.74 17.68
C LEU A 243 8.27 -20.79 17.52
N ASP A 244 9.36 -20.64 18.28
CA ASP A 244 10.50 -21.57 18.22
C ASP A 244 10.09 -23.03 18.58
N ASP A 245 8.91 -23.21 19.18
CA ASP A 245 8.32 -24.51 19.53
C ASP A 245 7.68 -25.25 18.33
N ASP A 246 7.60 -24.65 17.14
CA ASP A 246 7.12 -25.31 15.91
C ASP A 246 8.20 -26.18 15.22
N GLU A 247 9.42 -26.23 15.76
CA GLU A 247 10.47 -27.16 15.30
C GLU A 247 10.38 -28.52 16.01
N GLU A 248 9.37 -29.33 15.73
CA GLU A 248 9.48 -30.80 15.81
C GLU A 248 8.32 -31.51 15.08
N GLU A 249 8.51 -31.81 13.79
CA GLU A 249 8.16 -33.09 13.14
C GLU A 249 8.50 -33.06 11.63
N THR A 250 9.79 -32.93 11.30
CA THR A 250 10.28 -33.36 9.97
C THR A 250 11.61 -34.11 10.08
N ASP A 251 11.63 -35.29 10.71
CA ASP A 251 12.55 -36.33 10.26
C ASP A 251 12.01 -37.74 10.56
N GLY A 252 11.99 -38.60 9.54
CA GLY A 252 11.45 -39.95 9.69
C GLY A 252 11.08 -40.71 8.40
N ALA A 253 11.54 -40.30 7.21
CA ALA A 253 11.39 -41.11 6.00
C ALA A 253 12.73 -41.30 5.29
N LYS A 254 13.68 -41.96 5.97
CA LYS A 254 14.87 -42.54 5.31
C LYS A 254 14.67 -44.05 5.11
N LYS A 255 14.50 -44.40 3.83
CA LYS A 255 15.03 -45.58 3.13
C LYS A 255 15.04 -46.90 3.92
N ASN A 256 14.04 -47.75 3.64
CA ASN A 256 14.27 -49.19 3.51
C ASN A 256 14.01 -49.60 2.06
N GLY A 257 15.07 -49.58 1.27
CA GLY A 257 15.17 -50.29 0.00
C GLY A 257 16.46 -51.11 0.09
N GLY A 258 16.33 -52.33 0.60
CA GLY A 258 17.38 -53.34 0.66
C GLY A 258 16.78 -54.67 0.22
N ASP A 259 17.29 -55.15 -0.91
CA ASP A 259 17.32 -56.51 -1.46
C ASP A 259 16.49 -57.60 -0.78
N GLU A 260 15.58 -58.19 -1.56
CA GLU A 260 15.55 -59.64 -1.91
C GLU A 260 14.76 -59.87 -3.20
#